data_AF-A0A4Y9T7D6-F1
#
_entry.id   AF-A0A4Y9T7D6-F1
#
_cell.length_a   1.000
_cell.length_b   1.000
_cell.length_c   1.000
_cell.angle_alpha   90.00
_cell.angle_beta   90.00
_cell.angle_gamma   90.00
#
_symmetry.space_group_name_H-M   'P 1'
#
loop_
_entity.id
_entity.type
_entity.pdbx_description
1 polymer ?
#
loop_
_entity_poly.entity_id
_entity_poly.type
_entity_poly.pdbx_seq_one_letter_code
_entity_poly.pdbx_strand_id
1 'polypeptide(L)'
;MGRVVAAAVYSAGKKVTNITLDEGAAWAEKPGHFVWIGLEEPNEEELYNLQRQFNLHELAIEDALEKHSRPKLETFGDALFIVIYSPIMEDGKLQFIETHIFAGRGYIIT
;
A
#
# COMPACT_ATOMS: atom_id res chain seq x y z
N MET A 1 -13.39 7.96 -7.59
CA MET A 1 -12.75 8.14 -6.27
C MET A 1 -12.36 6.76 -5.81
N GLY A 2 -11.10 6.54 -5.42
CA GLY A 2 -10.65 5.24 -4.97
C GLY A 2 -11.42 4.79 -3.73
N ARG A 3 -11.38 3.49 -3.45
CA ARG A 3 -12.01 2.92 -2.27
C ARG A 3 -10.94 2.48 -1.28
N VAL A 4 -11.00 3.01 -0.06
CA VAL A 4 -10.27 2.44 1.08
C VAL A 4 -10.93 1.13 1.47
N VAL A 5 -10.25 0.01 1.19
CA VAL A 5 -10.69 -1.34 1.57
C VAL A 5 -10.42 -1.58 3.05
N ALA A 6 -9.26 -1.14 3.54
CA ALA A 6 -8.89 -1.20 4.94
C ALA A 6 -7.89 -0.09 5.29
N ALA A 7 -7.98 0.44 6.50
CA ALA A 7 -6.94 1.24 7.12
C ALA A 7 -6.96 0.91 8.61
N ALA A 8 -5.99 0.15 9.08
CA ALA A 8 -6.01 -0.41 10.42
C ALA A 8 -4.62 -0.61 11.03
N VAL A 9 -4.60 -0.54 12.35
CA VAL A 9 -3.40 -0.78 13.17
C VAL A 9 -3.48 -2.18 13.76
N TYR A 10 -2.36 -2.86 13.78
CA TYR A 10 -2.15 -4.16 14.38
C TYR A 10 -1.02 -4.11 15.40
N SER A 11 -1.09 -4.95 16.41
CA SER A 11 -0.01 -5.19 17.36
C SER A 11 -0.09 -6.64 17.86
N ALA A 12 1.06 -7.31 17.95
CA ALA A 12 1.15 -8.72 18.36
C ALA A 12 0.16 -9.65 17.61
N GLY A 13 0.00 -9.44 16.30
CA GLY A 13 -0.88 -10.24 15.44
C GLY A 13 -2.38 -9.98 15.59
N LYS A 14 -2.79 -8.94 16.34
CA LYS A 14 -4.20 -8.58 16.53
C LYS A 14 -4.49 -7.18 16.03
N LYS A 15 -5.68 -7.00 15.44
CA LYS A 15 -6.19 -5.68 15.06
C LYS A 15 -6.47 -4.87 16.33
N VAL A 16 -5.89 -3.68 16.41
CA VAL A 16 -6.04 -2.74 17.52
C VAL A 16 -7.20 -1.78 17.24
N THR A 17 -7.17 -1.11 16.09
CA THR A 17 -8.20 -0.14 15.68
C THR A 17 -8.22 0.06 14.18
N ASN A 18 -9.35 0.57 13.65
CA ASN A 18 -9.37 1.25 12.36
C ASN A 18 -8.81 2.67 12.51
N ILE A 19 -8.29 3.21 11.42
CA ILE A 19 -7.76 4.57 11.34
C ILE A 19 -8.20 5.25 10.04
N THR A 20 -8.10 6.57 9.98
CA THR A 20 -8.11 7.28 8.69
C THR A 20 -6.75 7.14 8.02
N LEU A 21 -6.65 7.54 6.74
CA LEU A 21 -5.36 7.55 6.05
C LEU A 21 -4.37 8.46 6.77
N ASP A 22 -4.81 9.61 7.31
CA ASP A 22 -3.97 10.65 7.94
C ASP A 22 -3.34 10.26 9.28
N GLU A 23 -3.80 9.17 9.88
CA GLU A 23 -3.32 8.70 11.19
C GLU A 23 -2.20 7.65 11.05
N GLY A 24 -1.92 7.18 9.83
CA GLY A 24 -1.05 6.03 9.57
C GLY A 24 0.38 6.21 10.08
N ALA A 25 1.02 7.33 9.73
CA ALA A 25 2.42 7.59 10.11
C ALA A 25 2.64 7.54 11.62
N ALA A 26 1.77 8.21 12.38
CA ALA A 26 1.87 8.29 13.84
C ALA A 26 1.73 6.93 14.54
N TRP A 27 1.03 5.98 13.92
CA TRP A 27 0.95 4.61 14.42
C TRP A 27 2.14 3.75 14.00
N ALA A 28 2.63 3.90 12.77
CA ALA A 28 3.77 3.15 12.25
C ALA A 28 5.08 3.42 13.03
N GLU A 29 5.22 4.63 13.60
CA GLU A 29 6.37 4.98 14.45
C GLU A 29 6.33 4.33 15.85
N LYS A 30 5.16 3.86 16.31
CA LYS A 30 5.04 3.28 17.66
C LYS A 30 5.66 1.88 17.69
N PRO A 31 6.58 1.59 18.62
CA PRO A 31 7.14 0.26 18.76
C PRO A 31 6.08 -0.83 18.92
N GLY A 32 6.26 -1.95 18.22
CA GLY A 32 5.34 -3.09 18.27
C GLY A 32 3.99 -2.88 17.58
N HIS A 33 3.82 -1.77 16.86
CA HIS A 33 2.63 -1.51 16.04
C HIS A 33 2.98 -1.64 14.56
N PHE A 34 1.95 -1.93 13.78
CA PHE A 34 2.03 -2.13 12.34
C PHE A 34 0.74 -1.60 11.70
N VAL A 35 0.88 -0.79 10.66
CA VAL A 35 -0.24 -0.24 9.89
C VAL A 35 -0.42 -1.02 8.60
N TRP A 36 -1.64 -1.45 8.32
CA TRP A 36 -2.00 -1.96 7.01
C TRP A 36 -3.09 -1.08 6.39
N ILE A 37 -2.78 -0.54 5.22
CA ILE A 37 -3.71 0.21 4.38
C ILE A 37 -3.91 -0.58 3.08
N GLY A 38 -5.16 -0.85 2.74
CA GLY A 38 -5.57 -1.46 1.48
C GLY A 38 -6.43 -0.50 0.68
N LEU A 39 -6.04 -0.21 -0.55
CA LEU A 39 -6.69 0.70 -1.48
C LEU A 39 -7.09 -0.04 -2.75
N GLU A 40 -8.27 0.28 -3.26
CA GLU A 40 -8.74 -0.17 -4.56
C GLU A 40 -8.90 1.04 -5.46
N GLU A 41 -8.20 1.01 -6.61
CA GLU A 41 -8.15 2.10 -7.57
C GLU A 41 -7.92 3.49 -6.95
N PRO A 42 -6.86 3.67 -6.12
CA PRO A 42 -6.61 4.94 -5.45
C PRO A 42 -6.39 6.07 -6.46
N ASN A 43 -6.82 7.27 -6.09
CA ASN A 43 -6.54 8.47 -6.88
C ASN A 43 -5.17 9.07 -6.51
N GLU A 44 -4.74 10.06 -7.31
CA GLU A 44 -3.48 10.77 -7.09
C GLU A 44 -3.39 11.41 -5.70
N GLU A 45 -4.47 12.02 -5.21
CA GLU A 45 -4.48 12.69 -3.89
C GLU A 45 -4.23 11.70 -2.75
N GLU A 46 -4.84 10.52 -2.80
CA GLU A 46 -4.65 9.43 -1.84
C GLU A 46 -3.21 8.91 -1.87
N LEU A 47 -2.64 8.67 -3.05
CA LEU A 47 -1.26 8.22 -3.21
C LEU A 47 -0.26 9.28 -2.71
N TYR A 48 -0.46 10.56 -3.06
CA TYR A 48 0.39 11.64 -2.56
C TYR A 48 0.24 11.88 -1.05
N ASN A 49 -0.94 11.62 -0.47
CA ASN A 49 -1.10 11.64 0.98
C ASN A 49 -0.23 10.57 1.65
N LEU A 50 -0.33 9.33 1.16
CA LEU A 50 0.50 8.22 1.64
C LEU A 50 1.98 8.46 1.42
N GLN A 51 2.36 9.06 0.28
CA GLN A 51 3.75 9.45 0.01
C GLN A 51 4.29 10.33 1.12
N ARG A 52 3.56 11.40 1.50
CA ARG A 52 3.98 12.33 2.54
C ARG A 52 4.04 11.66 3.91
N GLN A 53 3.08 10.80 4.22
CA GLN A 53 2.99 10.16 5.53
C GLN A 53 4.07 9.11 5.77
N PHE A 54 4.36 8.29 4.75
CA PHE A 54 5.27 7.16 4.87
C PHE A 54 6.62 7.42 4.21
N ASN A 55 6.85 8.65 3.73
CA ASN A 55 8.03 9.07 2.99
C ASN A 55 8.34 8.12 1.81
N LEU A 56 7.30 7.79 1.04
CA LEU A 56 7.42 6.90 -0.11
C LEU A 56 8.23 7.60 -1.21
N HIS A 57 9.08 6.83 -1.89
CA HIS A 57 9.95 7.39 -2.92
C HIS A 57 9.13 7.88 -4.13
N GLU A 58 9.49 9.03 -4.69
CA GLU A 58 8.80 9.66 -5.82
C GLU A 58 8.64 8.71 -7.01
N LEU A 59 9.72 8.06 -7.45
CA LEU A 59 9.66 7.06 -8.52
C LEU A 59 8.67 5.91 -8.26
N ALA A 60 8.50 5.48 -7.00
CA ALA A 60 7.54 4.42 -6.67
C ALA A 60 6.09 4.92 -6.75
N ILE A 61 5.85 6.21 -6.48
CA ILE A 61 4.55 6.85 -6.68
C ILE A 61 4.26 7.03 -8.17
N GLU A 62 5.24 7.48 -8.95
CA GLU A 62 5.13 7.60 -10.41
C GLU A 62 4.78 6.25 -11.03
N ASP A 63 5.48 5.18 -10.66
CA ASP A 63 5.15 3.82 -11.11
C ASP A 63 3.76 3.36 -10.66
N ALA A 64 3.31 3.76 -9.47
CA ALA A 64 1.98 3.40 -8.99
C ALA A 64 0.86 4.10 -9.78
N LEU A 65 1.16 5.29 -10.31
CA LEU A 65 0.28 6.04 -11.21
C LEU A 65 0.34 5.49 -12.64
N GLU A 66 1.52 5.09 -13.10
CA GLU A 66 1.76 4.43 -14.39
C GLU A 66 1.44 2.93 -14.32
N LYS A 67 0.13 2.60 -14.34
CA LYS A 67 -0.39 1.22 -14.41
C LYS A 67 0.31 0.37 -15.50
N HIS A 68 0.28 -0.96 -15.36
CA HIS A 68 0.83 -1.94 -16.30
C HIS A 68 2.34 -2.10 -16.30
N SER A 69 2.94 -1.91 -15.13
CA SER A 69 4.36 -2.17 -14.91
C SER A 69 4.67 -3.67 -14.88
N ARG A 70 5.86 -4.06 -15.34
CA ARG A 70 6.32 -5.45 -15.17
C ARG A 70 6.44 -5.80 -13.69
N PRO A 71 6.17 -7.06 -13.28
CA PRO A 71 6.42 -7.50 -11.91
C PRO A 71 7.86 -7.20 -11.51
N LYS A 72 8.05 -6.54 -10.38
CA LYS A 72 9.35 -6.06 -9.91
C LYS A 72 9.38 -5.91 -8.39
N LEU A 73 10.60 -5.86 -7.86
CA LEU A 73 10.89 -5.44 -6.49
C LEU A 73 12.02 -4.42 -6.56
N GLU A 74 11.77 -3.25 -5.99
CA GLU A 74 12.72 -2.16 -5.91
C GLU A 74 12.90 -1.73 -4.46
N THR A 75 14.13 -1.40 -4.09
CA THR A 75 14.48 -0.95 -2.75
C THR A 75 14.79 0.54 -2.77
N PHE A 76 14.08 1.30 -1.95
CA PHE A 76 14.26 2.74 -1.77
C PHE A 76 14.64 3.02 -0.32
N GLY A 77 15.94 3.04 -0.03
CA GLY A 77 16.44 3.13 1.35
C GLY A 77 15.97 1.93 2.18
N ASP A 78 15.18 2.20 3.21
CA ASP A 78 14.62 1.17 4.11
C ASP A 78 13.20 0.71 3.71
N ALA A 79 12.69 1.17 2.56
CA ALA A 79 11.39 0.81 2.02
C ALA A 79 11.50 -0.04 0.75
N LEU A 80 10.48 -0.86 0.51
CA LEU A 80 10.31 -1.69 -0.67
C LEU A 80 9.11 -1.21 -1.47
N PHE A 81 9.25 -1.21 -2.79
CA PHE A 81 8.15 -1.12 -3.74
C PHE A 81 8.09 -2.42 -4.53
N ILE A 82 6.92 -3.05 -4.59
CA ILE A 82 6.73 -4.34 -5.24
C ILE A 82 5.51 -4.27 -6.15
N VAL A 83 5.67 -4.74 -7.38
CA VAL A 83 4.57 -4.92 -8.32
C VAL A 83 4.34 -6.43 -8.48
N ILE A 84 3.14 -6.89 -8.14
CA ILE A 84 2.73 -8.29 -8.31
C ILE A 84 1.47 -8.38 -9.16
N TYR A 85 1.23 -9.56 -9.74
CA TYR A 85 -0.01 -9.87 -10.43
C TYR A 85 -0.66 -11.10 -9.80
N SER A 86 -1.92 -10.96 -9.40
CA SER A 86 -2.72 -12.05 -8.85
C SER A 86 -3.66 -12.59 -9.92
N PRO A 87 -3.61 -13.90 -10.23
CA PRO A 87 -4.56 -14.50 -11.16
C PRO A 87 -5.94 -14.58 -10.52
N ILE A 88 -6.98 -14.12 -11.22
CA ILE A 88 -8.38 -14.27 -10.84
C ILE A 88 -9.17 -14.89 -11.99
N MET A 89 -10.23 -15.63 -11.65
CA MET A 89 -11.21 -16.09 -12.63
C MET A 89 -12.42 -15.14 -12.61
N GLU A 90 -12.66 -14.46 -13.71
CA GLU A 90 -13.82 -13.57 -13.88
C GLU A 90 -14.54 -13.95 -15.18
N ASP A 91 -15.84 -14.23 -15.08
CA ASP A 91 -16.68 -14.68 -16.20
C ASP A 91 -16.09 -15.86 -17.01
N GLY A 92 -15.47 -16.81 -16.31
CA GLY A 92 -14.84 -17.98 -16.92
C GLY A 92 -13.54 -17.68 -17.69
N LYS A 93 -13.00 -16.47 -17.58
CA LYS A 93 -11.71 -16.06 -18.16
C LYS A 93 -10.68 -15.81 -17.05
N LEU A 94 -9.44 -16.19 -17.33
CA LEU A 94 -8.31 -15.85 -16.47
C LEU A 94 -7.94 -14.38 -16.70
N GLN A 95 -7.96 -13.59 -15.63
CA GLN A 95 -7.46 -12.24 -15.60
C GLN A 95 -6.34 -12.10 -14.56
N PHE A 96 -5.55 -11.05 -14.68
CA PHE A 96 -4.48 -10.75 -13.74
C PHE A 96 -4.70 -9.36 -13.15
N ILE A 97 -4.83 -9.30 -11.83
CA ILE A 97 -4.95 -8.04 -11.09
C ILE A 97 -3.56 -7.61 -10.65
N GLU A 98 -3.16 -6.43 -11.10
CA GLU A 98 -1.94 -5.77 -10.66
C GLU A 98 -2.14 -5.23 -9.23
N THR A 99 -1.19 -5.49 -8.35
CA THR A 99 -1.17 -4.94 -6.99
C THR A 99 0.18 -4.32 -6.73
N HIS A 100 0.17 -3.06 -6.30
CA HIS A 100 1.35 -2.32 -5.89
C HIS A 100 1.48 -2.41 -4.38
N ILE A 101 2.66 -2.78 -3.88
CA ILE A 101 2.90 -2.93 -2.45
C ILE A 101 4.02 -2.00 -2.05
N PHE A 102 3.72 -1.07 -1.14
CA PHE A 102 4.72 -0.31 -0.42
C PHE A 102 4.91 -0.94 0.96
N ALA A 103 6.13 -1.33 1.29
CA ALA A 103 6.43 -1.95 2.59
C ALA A 103 7.64 -1.29 3.23
N GLY A 104 7.54 -0.97 4.51
CA GLY A 104 8.62 -0.35 5.25
C GLY A 104 8.49 -0.61 6.74
N ARG A 105 9.29 0.10 7.53
CA ARG A 105 9.23 -0.03 8.99
C ARG A 105 7.86 0.41 9.50
N GLY A 106 7.10 -0.54 10.05
CA GLY A 106 5.82 -0.28 10.71
C GLY A 106 4.62 -0.15 9.77
N TYR A 107 4.77 -0.41 8.46
CA TYR A 107 3.64 -0.34 7.53
C TYR A 107 3.71 -1.32 6.35
N ILE A 108 2.52 -1.65 5.82
CA ILE A 108 2.31 -2.16 4.47
C ILE A 108 1.12 -1.42 3.84
N ILE A 109 1.26 -1.05 2.58
CA ILE A 109 0.21 -0.42 1.77
C ILE A 109 0.04 -1.25 0.52
N THR A 110 -1.20 -1.62 0.18
CA THR A 110 -1.56 -2.50 -0.94
C THR A 110 -2.68 -1.91 -1.77
#